data_AF-A0A1V2Q605-F1
#
_entry.id   AF-A0A1V2Q605-F1
#
_cell.length_a   1.000
_cell.length_b   1.000
_cell.length_c   1.000
_cell.angle_alpha   90.00
_cell.angle_beta   90.00
_cell.angle_gamma   90.00
#
_symmetry.space_group_name_H-M   'P 1'
#
loop_
_entity.id
_entity.type
_entity.pdbx_description
1 polymer ?
#
loop_
_entity_poly.entity_id
_entity_poly.type
_entity_poly.pdbx_seq_one_letter_code
_entity_poly.pdbx_strand_id
1 'polypeptide(L)'
;MHVVPRLVAVLSAILLLAGCAGADLTKQRFPRTTIPANAENVADPSGTGQNTPSPDGQPVDPAFAPDKLRLTDPCELLDEDVLKRLGTPGDESRSGFSRCSNFMKDKAGKDLAVTVELGQTMTSELQKADRQLAGLRSYEQTLENSACFVSVITQEKPGLGITVQIGYKDGDACTPGRVVAESVVEQVKARAATRTPAKGSLITIDPCALPDKAAIDAGAGADARVYPYGLHNCAWVGDDRELSLGFRETFIPEDREFDANQTEVDLGGGVKGYQVQSSTAFPACEVKWVQLVGDDNDGELVEVKSAGPKTSQFDRCATAVTFARTVVGKIPKS
;
A
#
# COMPACT_ATOMS: atom_id res chain seq x y z
N MET A 1 18.92 -28.17 -53.94
CA MET A 1 20.33 -27.88 -53.59
C MET A 1 20.78 -26.71 -54.44
N HIS A 2 20.81 -25.50 -53.86
CA HIS A 2 21.21 -24.27 -54.57
C HIS A 2 22.70 -24.04 -54.36
N VAL A 3 23.46 -24.00 -55.44
CA VAL A 3 24.90 -23.74 -55.46
C VAL A 3 25.14 -22.30 -55.91
N VAL A 4 25.81 -21.53 -55.05
CA VAL A 4 26.37 -20.21 -55.31
C VAL A 4 27.73 -20.37 -55.98
N PRO A 5 28.15 -19.42 -56.84
CA PRO A 5 29.55 -19.06 -56.87
C PRO A 5 29.78 -17.56 -56.63
N ARG A 6 30.83 -17.32 -55.83
CA ARG A 6 31.47 -16.06 -55.50
C ARG A 6 32.18 -15.47 -56.71
N LEU A 7 32.27 -14.14 -56.80
CA LEU A 7 33.37 -13.46 -57.48
C LEU A 7 33.77 -12.20 -56.71
N VAL A 8 35.08 -12.01 -56.63
CA VAL A 8 35.85 -11.21 -55.68
C VAL A 8 36.48 -10.03 -56.42
N ALA A 9 36.29 -8.84 -55.84
CA ALA A 9 37.20 -7.69 -55.71
C ALA A 9 37.81 -6.93 -56.91
N VAL A 10 38.20 -5.70 -56.53
CA VAL A 10 39.18 -4.76 -57.09
C VAL A 10 38.60 -3.68 -58.02
N LEU A 11 38.51 -2.45 -57.51
CA LEU A 11 39.36 -1.35 -57.99
C LEU A 11 39.26 -0.12 -57.07
N SER A 12 40.41 0.29 -56.56
CA SER A 12 40.61 1.52 -55.79
C SER A 12 41.14 2.65 -56.69
N ALA A 13 40.75 3.87 -56.31
CA ALA A 13 41.47 5.14 -56.44
C ALA A 13 41.57 5.85 -57.81
N ILE A 14 41.12 7.12 -57.81
CA ILE A 14 41.74 8.38 -58.32
C ILE A 14 40.69 9.48 -58.05
N LEU A 15 40.84 10.34 -57.02
CA LEU A 15 41.42 11.71 -57.05
C LEU A 15 40.58 12.67 -57.94
N LEU A 16 40.20 13.91 -57.64
CA LEU A 16 40.58 14.92 -56.64
C LEU A 16 39.65 16.16 -56.84
N LEU A 17 39.43 16.94 -55.77
CA LEU A 17 39.28 18.41 -55.75
C LEU A 17 37.99 19.09 -56.26
N ALA A 18 37.10 19.39 -55.32
CA ALA A 18 36.45 20.71 -55.22
C ALA A 18 36.27 21.08 -53.72
N GLY A 19 37.17 21.91 -53.20
CA GLY A 19 36.91 22.78 -52.03
C GLY A 19 36.17 24.04 -52.49
N CYS A 20 35.64 24.95 -51.66
CA CYS A 20 35.60 25.19 -50.23
C CYS A 20 34.40 26.13 -49.96
N ALA A 21 33.67 25.98 -48.85
CA ALA A 21 33.04 27.09 -48.11
C ALA A 21 32.32 26.56 -46.86
N GLY A 22 33.08 25.96 -45.93
CA GLY A 22 32.61 25.71 -44.57
C GLY A 22 33.50 26.50 -43.62
N ALA A 23 32.90 27.21 -42.67
CA ALA A 23 33.63 28.06 -41.74
C ALA A 23 34.74 27.27 -41.00
N ASP A 24 35.93 27.87 -40.93
CA ASP A 24 37.06 27.35 -40.16
C ASP A 24 36.72 27.44 -38.67
N LEU A 25 36.34 26.29 -38.08
CA LEU A 25 36.02 26.16 -36.66
C LEU A 25 37.27 25.96 -35.78
N THR A 26 38.47 25.90 -36.35
CA THR A 26 39.67 25.49 -35.59
C THR A 26 40.24 26.57 -34.68
N LYS A 27 39.65 27.78 -34.64
CA LYS A 27 40.05 28.87 -33.74
C LYS A 27 38.92 29.53 -32.95
N GLN A 28 37.75 28.91 -32.82
CA GLN A 28 36.71 29.42 -31.91
C GLN A 28 36.85 28.77 -30.53
N ARG A 29 37.32 29.54 -29.54
CA ARG A 29 37.18 29.18 -28.13
C ARG A 29 35.75 29.50 -27.71
N PHE A 30 34.86 28.53 -27.80
CA PHE A 30 33.56 28.63 -27.15
C PHE A 30 33.77 28.57 -25.62
N PRO A 31 33.18 29.49 -24.84
CA PRO A 31 33.20 29.38 -23.39
C PRO A 31 32.53 28.05 -23.01
N ARG A 32 33.26 27.19 -22.29
CA ARG A 32 32.63 26.06 -21.61
C ARG A 32 31.83 26.62 -20.46
N THR A 33 30.53 26.76 -20.66
CA THR A 33 29.60 26.92 -19.56
C THR A 33 29.54 25.58 -18.84
N THR A 34 30.19 25.48 -17.68
CA THR A 34 29.96 24.34 -16.79
C THR A 34 28.56 24.49 -16.23
N ILE A 35 27.65 23.62 -16.67
CA ILE A 35 26.32 23.52 -16.10
C ILE A 35 26.49 22.93 -14.68
N PRO A 36 26.07 23.61 -13.61
CA PRO A 36 26.02 22.99 -12.29
C PRO A 36 25.10 21.75 -12.38
N ALA A 37 25.42 20.67 -11.67
CA ALA A 37 24.78 19.35 -11.77
C ALA A 37 23.30 19.30 -11.32
N ASN A 38 22.56 20.40 -11.44
CA ASN A 38 21.16 20.55 -11.06
C ASN A 38 20.28 21.01 -12.26
N ALA A 39 20.73 20.80 -13.50
CA ALA A 39 19.93 21.07 -14.70
C ALA A 39 19.22 19.79 -15.20
N GLU A 40 18.46 19.13 -14.34
CA GLU A 40 17.33 18.31 -14.79
C GLU A 40 16.17 19.28 -15.02
N ASN A 41 16.05 19.81 -16.24
CA ASN A 41 14.83 20.38 -16.83
C ASN A 41 15.20 21.02 -18.18
N VAL A 42 15.51 20.18 -19.17
CA VAL A 42 15.45 20.58 -20.57
C VAL A 42 14.10 20.11 -21.07
N ALA A 43 13.16 21.05 -21.22
CA ALA A 43 11.82 20.77 -21.72
C ALA A 43 11.86 20.47 -23.23
N ASP A 44 11.32 19.31 -23.60
CA ASP A 44 10.89 18.99 -24.96
C ASP A 44 9.53 19.66 -25.21
N PRO A 45 9.29 20.39 -26.33
CA PRO A 45 8.02 21.06 -26.57
C PRO A 45 6.88 20.13 -27.06
N SER A 46 7.05 18.80 -27.05
CA SER A 46 6.06 17.89 -27.61
C SER A 46 5.78 16.65 -26.75
N GLY A 47 4.74 16.71 -25.89
CA GLY A 47 4.12 15.52 -25.29
C GLY A 47 3.88 15.63 -23.78
N THR A 48 2.61 15.57 -23.39
CA THR A 48 2.04 15.84 -22.06
C THR A 48 2.36 14.79 -20.99
N GLY A 49 2.83 15.25 -19.83
CA GLY A 49 2.76 14.52 -18.55
C GLY A 49 4.10 14.25 -17.86
N GLN A 50 4.90 15.28 -17.55
CA GLN A 50 6.01 15.11 -16.59
C GLN A 50 5.42 14.83 -15.20
N ASN A 51 5.49 13.56 -14.79
CA ASN A 51 5.23 13.10 -13.42
C ASN A 51 6.25 13.75 -12.49
N THR A 52 5.92 14.94 -12.00
CA THR A 52 6.59 15.48 -10.82
C THR A 52 6.13 14.64 -9.62
N PRO A 53 7.06 14.12 -8.81
CA PRO A 53 6.70 13.48 -7.54
C PRO A 53 5.78 14.39 -6.74
N SER A 54 4.69 13.85 -6.20
CA SER A 54 3.84 14.62 -5.29
C SER A 54 4.68 15.06 -4.08
N PRO A 55 4.46 16.27 -3.51
CA PRO A 55 5.16 16.68 -2.31
C PRO A 55 5.03 15.65 -1.18
N ASP A 56 6.05 15.59 -0.32
CA ASP A 56 6.06 14.69 0.83
C ASP A 56 4.77 14.83 1.66
N GLY A 57 4.15 13.70 1.99
CA GLY A 57 2.89 13.67 2.73
C GLY A 57 1.63 13.95 1.91
N GLN A 58 1.73 14.10 0.58
CA GLN A 58 0.58 14.34 -0.30
C GLN A 58 0.34 13.18 -1.26
N PRO A 59 -0.93 12.80 -1.49
CA PRO A 59 -1.26 11.81 -2.51
C PRO A 59 -0.99 12.38 -3.91
N VAL A 60 -0.87 11.50 -4.90
CA VAL A 60 -0.70 11.87 -6.32
C VAL A 60 -1.96 12.51 -6.93
N ASP A 61 -3.12 12.24 -6.33
CA ASP A 61 -4.42 12.86 -6.64
C ASP A 61 -5.21 12.96 -5.31
N PRO A 62 -5.94 14.06 -5.03
CA PRO A 62 -6.75 14.19 -3.82
C PRO A 62 -7.74 13.04 -3.56
N ALA A 63 -8.21 12.35 -4.60
CA ALA A 63 -9.08 11.19 -4.45
C ALA A 63 -8.40 10.01 -3.72
N PHE A 64 -7.07 9.94 -3.74
CA PHE A 64 -6.28 8.93 -3.03
C PHE A 64 -5.75 9.40 -1.66
N ALA A 65 -6.22 10.54 -1.15
CA ALA A 65 -5.86 10.95 0.21
C ALA A 65 -6.26 9.85 1.22
N PRO A 66 -5.44 9.57 2.26
CA PRO A 66 -5.72 8.48 3.20
C PRO A 66 -7.11 8.55 3.86
N ASP A 67 -7.60 9.74 4.20
CA ASP A 67 -8.95 9.93 4.74
C ASP A 67 -10.05 9.53 3.74
N LYS A 68 -9.82 9.76 2.44
CA LYS A 68 -10.72 9.38 1.35
C LYS A 68 -10.70 7.88 1.10
N LEU A 69 -9.51 7.26 1.12
CA LEU A 69 -9.35 5.82 0.93
C LEU A 69 -9.93 5.01 2.10
N ARG A 70 -9.82 5.51 3.33
CA ARG A 70 -10.47 4.91 4.51
C ARG A 70 -11.98 4.74 4.31
N LEU A 71 -12.60 5.74 3.67
CA LEU A 71 -14.04 5.78 3.36
C LEU A 71 -14.41 5.12 2.02
N THR A 72 -13.47 4.49 1.34
CA THR A 72 -13.77 3.70 0.15
C THR A 72 -14.15 2.28 0.57
N ASP A 73 -15.19 1.72 -0.03
CA ASP A 73 -15.57 0.34 0.15
C ASP A 73 -14.74 -0.54 -0.81
N PRO A 74 -13.86 -1.44 -0.31
CA PRO A 74 -13.08 -2.32 -1.17
C PRO A 74 -13.93 -3.32 -1.95
N CYS A 75 -15.12 -3.69 -1.49
CA CYS A 75 -15.97 -4.65 -2.21
C CYS A 75 -16.72 -4.01 -3.36
N GLU A 76 -17.27 -2.80 -3.19
CA GLU A 76 -17.90 -2.06 -4.29
C GLU A 76 -16.92 -1.73 -5.43
N LEU A 77 -15.61 -1.73 -5.17
CA LEU A 77 -14.58 -1.57 -6.20
C LEU A 77 -14.42 -2.78 -7.12
N LEU A 78 -14.89 -3.96 -6.71
CA LEU A 78 -14.89 -5.17 -7.54
C LEU A 78 -16.08 -5.13 -8.51
N ASP A 79 -16.04 -4.18 -9.44
CA ASP A 79 -17.11 -3.89 -10.40
C ASP A 79 -17.60 -5.15 -11.13
N GLU A 80 -18.90 -5.41 -11.00
CA GLU A 80 -19.51 -6.66 -11.48
C GLU A 80 -19.39 -6.79 -13.01
N ASP A 81 -19.45 -5.69 -13.77
CA ASP A 81 -19.32 -5.71 -15.22
C ASP A 81 -17.87 -5.98 -15.65
N VAL A 82 -16.88 -5.47 -14.92
CA VAL A 82 -15.47 -5.84 -15.06
C VAL A 82 -15.28 -7.32 -14.78
N LEU A 83 -15.81 -7.84 -13.67
CA LEU A 83 -15.67 -9.26 -13.32
C LEU A 83 -16.38 -10.17 -14.34
N LYS A 84 -17.58 -9.82 -14.80
CA LYS A 84 -18.31 -10.57 -15.86
C LYS A 84 -17.54 -10.66 -17.18
N ARG A 85 -16.70 -9.66 -17.50
CA ARG A 85 -15.81 -9.72 -18.67
C ARG A 85 -14.68 -10.74 -18.50
N LEU A 86 -14.31 -11.08 -17.26
CA LEU A 86 -13.28 -12.06 -16.92
C LEU A 86 -13.86 -13.47 -16.74
N GLY A 87 -15.12 -13.60 -16.32
CA GLY A 87 -15.80 -14.88 -16.17
C GLY A 87 -17.12 -14.78 -15.41
N THR A 88 -17.37 -15.70 -14.49
CA THR A 88 -18.57 -15.74 -13.64
C THR A 88 -18.21 -15.32 -12.21
N PRO A 89 -18.59 -14.11 -11.76
CA PRO A 89 -18.31 -13.64 -10.40
C PRO A 89 -18.82 -14.63 -9.35
N GLY A 90 -18.06 -14.78 -8.26
CA GLY A 90 -18.51 -15.49 -7.06
C GLY A 90 -18.94 -14.52 -5.98
N ASP A 91 -19.03 -15.02 -4.75
CA ASP A 91 -19.32 -14.19 -3.58
C ASP A 91 -18.12 -13.31 -3.21
N GLU A 92 -18.42 -12.08 -2.81
CA GLU A 92 -17.46 -11.16 -2.24
C GLU A 92 -17.19 -11.50 -0.77
N SER A 93 -15.93 -11.41 -0.37
CA SER A 93 -15.48 -11.66 0.98
C SER A 93 -14.64 -10.47 1.44
N ARG A 94 -15.23 -9.69 2.35
CA ARG A 94 -14.53 -8.58 3.02
C ARG A 94 -13.55 -9.13 4.05
N SER A 95 -12.39 -8.51 4.14
CA SER A 95 -11.39 -8.82 5.15
C SER A 95 -10.85 -7.52 5.75
N GLY A 96 -11.40 -7.12 6.90
CA GLY A 96 -11.05 -5.83 7.49
C GLY A 96 -11.55 -4.63 6.67
N PHE A 97 -11.04 -3.44 7.00
CA PHE A 97 -11.50 -2.21 6.37
C PHE A 97 -11.05 -2.03 4.92
N SER A 98 -9.88 -2.53 4.53
CA SER A 98 -9.23 -2.11 3.28
C SER A 98 -9.21 -3.17 2.19
N ARG A 99 -9.72 -4.38 2.45
CA ARG A 99 -9.56 -5.52 1.54
C ARG A 99 -10.88 -6.23 1.23
N CYS A 100 -11.04 -6.59 -0.04
CA CYS A 100 -12.11 -7.46 -0.49
C CYS A 100 -11.60 -8.45 -1.53
N SER A 101 -12.16 -9.66 -1.51
CA SER A 101 -11.84 -10.73 -2.43
C SER A 101 -13.11 -11.22 -3.14
N ASN A 102 -12.99 -11.61 -4.40
CA ASN A 102 -14.04 -12.33 -5.13
C ASN A 102 -13.45 -13.64 -5.69
N PHE A 103 -14.02 -14.77 -5.28
CA PHE A 103 -13.58 -16.10 -5.70
C PHE A 103 -14.45 -16.59 -6.86
N MET A 104 -14.02 -16.28 -8.09
CA MET A 104 -14.80 -16.46 -9.30
C MET A 104 -14.30 -17.60 -10.18
N LYS A 105 -15.07 -17.89 -11.23
CA LYS A 105 -14.64 -18.76 -12.33
C LYS A 105 -14.29 -17.93 -13.55
N ASP A 106 -13.24 -18.29 -14.29
CA ASP A 106 -12.97 -17.71 -15.61
C ASP A 106 -14.01 -18.18 -16.66
N LYS A 107 -13.87 -17.72 -17.91
CA LYS A 107 -14.74 -18.14 -19.03
C LYS A 107 -14.64 -19.63 -19.40
N ALA A 108 -13.60 -20.32 -18.96
CA ALA A 108 -13.39 -21.75 -19.15
C ALA A 108 -13.80 -22.59 -17.92
N GLY A 109 -14.37 -21.95 -16.88
CA GLY A 109 -14.79 -22.61 -15.65
C GLY A 109 -13.68 -22.89 -14.64
N LYS A 110 -12.48 -22.32 -14.82
CA LYS A 110 -11.33 -22.50 -13.91
C LYS A 110 -11.33 -21.47 -12.79
N ASP A 111 -10.65 -21.78 -11.69
CA ASP A 111 -10.58 -20.89 -10.52
C ASP A 111 -9.80 -19.61 -10.83
N LEU A 112 -10.41 -18.48 -10.52
CA LEU A 112 -9.81 -17.14 -10.61
C LEU A 112 -10.17 -16.37 -9.33
N ALA A 113 -9.17 -16.02 -8.54
CA ALA A 113 -9.37 -15.20 -7.35
C ALA A 113 -8.94 -13.77 -7.64
N VAL A 114 -9.83 -12.80 -7.41
CA VAL A 114 -9.53 -11.37 -7.50
C VAL A 114 -9.53 -10.81 -6.09
N THR A 115 -8.53 -10.01 -5.74
CA THR A 115 -8.47 -9.34 -4.44
C THR A 115 -7.99 -7.92 -4.64
N VAL A 116 -8.67 -6.96 -4.03
CA VAL A 116 -8.24 -5.57 -3.96
C VAL A 116 -7.89 -5.22 -2.52
N GLU A 117 -6.77 -4.51 -2.34
CA GLU A 117 -6.35 -3.96 -1.05
C GLU A 117 -6.00 -2.48 -1.19
N LEU A 118 -6.63 -1.64 -0.37
CA LEU A 118 -6.53 -0.18 -0.43
C LEU A 118 -5.51 0.38 0.56
N GLY A 119 -4.72 1.33 0.07
CA GLY A 119 -3.78 2.10 0.88
C GLY A 119 -2.73 1.23 1.56
N GLN A 120 -2.34 0.13 0.94
CA GLN A 120 -1.27 -0.74 1.40
C GLN A 120 0.06 0.04 1.44
N THR A 121 0.89 -0.22 2.45
CA THR A 121 2.25 0.33 2.52
C THR A 121 3.10 -0.21 1.37
N MET A 122 3.68 0.69 0.58
CA MET A 122 4.55 0.39 -0.55
C MET A 122 6.00 0.60 -0.16
N THR A 123 6.82 -0.43 -0.33
CA THR A 123 8.25 -0.38 -0.04
C THR A 123 9.03 -0.71 -1.30
N SER A 124 9.21 -1.99 -1.59
CA SER A 124 9.91 -2.47 -2.77
C SER A 124 9.18 -2.09 -4.06
N GLU A 125 7.85 -2.02 -3.99
CA GLU A 125 6.93 -1.71 -5.08
C GLU A 125 7.17 -0.27 -5.56
N LEU A 126 7.32 0.67 -4.62
CA LEU A 126 7.57 2.08 -4.94
C LEU A 126 8.87 2.27 -5.72
N GLN A 127 9.92 1.53 -5.36
CA GLN A 127 11.22 1.60 -6.03
C GLN A 127 11.21 0.93 -7.41
N LYS A 128 10.37 -0.08 -7.59
CA LYS A 128 10.27 -0.87 -8.82
C LYS A 128 9.12 -0.43 -9.73
N ALA A 129 8.33 0.57 -9.34
CA ALA A 129 7.21 1.07 -10.14
C ALA A 129 7.72 1.84 -11.36
N ASP A 130 8.00 1.08 -12.42
CA ASP A 130 8.56 1.49 -13.71
C ASP A 130 7.53 1.54 -14.85
N ARG A 131 6.28 1.12 -14.57
CA ARG A 131 5.16 1.15 -15.51
C ARG A 131 4.17 2.25 -15.17
N GLN A 132 3.21 2.44 -16.06
CA GLN A 132 2.03 3.27 -15.81
C GLN A 132 0.75 2.48 -15.98
N LEU A 133 -0.24 2.78 -15.15
CA LEU A 133 -1.59 2.22 -15.21
C LEU A 133 -2.57 3.31 -14.77
N ALA A 134 -3.56 3.63 -15.62
CA ALA A 134 -4.53 4.71 -15.39
C ALA A 134 -3.90 6.06 -14.97
N GLY A 135 -2.72 6.36 -15.53
CA GLY A 135 -1.94 7.58 -15.26
C GLY A 135 -1.15 7.56 -13.95
N LEU A 136 -1.13 6.44 -13.22
CA LEU A 136 -0.35 6.27 -11.99
C LEU A 136 0.86 5.39 -12.25
N ARG A 137 1.94 5.62 -11.49
CA ARG A 137 3.09 4.70 -11.47
C ARG A 137 2.62 3.34 -10.96
N SER A 138 3.07 2.26 -11.58
CA SER A 138 2.65 0.91 -11.23
C SER A 138 3.80 -0.09 -11.26
N TYR A 139 3.68 -1.15 -10.46
CA TYR A 139 4.59 -2.28 -10.41
C TYR A 139 3.80 -3.58 -10.53
N GLU A 140 4.33 -4.53 -11.31
CA GLU A 140 3.78 -5.88 -11.40
C GLU A 140 4.77 -6.89 -10.81
N GLN A 141 4.28 -7.71 -9.88
CA GLN A 141 5.02 -8.83 -9.34
C GLN A 141 4.28 -10.13 -9.66
N THR A 142 4.97 -11.07 -10.29
CA THR A 142 4.44 -12.41 -10.56
C THR A 142 5.06 -13.40 -9.58
N LEU A 143 4.23 -14.25 -8.99
CA LEU A 143 4.67 -15.47 -8.30
C LEU A 143 4.51 -16.62 -9.28
N GLU A 144 5.58 -17.40 -9.46
CA GLU A 144 5.68 -18.46 -10.47
C GLU A 144 4.37 -19.28 -10.57
N ASN A 145 3.68 -19.09 -11.70
CA ASN A 145 2.47 -19.80 -12.13
C ASN A 145 1.28 -19.83 -11.16
N SER A 146 1.14 -18.85 -10.25
CA SER A 146 0.06 -18.89 -9.26
C SER A 146 -0.61 -17.55 -8.97
N ALA A 147 0.13 -16.45 -9.03
CA ALA A 147 -0.44 -15.14 -8.74
C ALA A 147 0.27 -13.99 -9.46
N CYS A 148 -0.47 -12.91 -9.67
CA CYS A 148 0.08 -11.62 -10.05
C CYS A 148 -0.43 -10.54 -9.10
N PHE A 149 0.47 -9.64 -8.69
CA PHE A 149 0.17 -8.45 -7.90
C PHE A 149 0.41 -7.24 -8.78
N VAL A 150 -0.64 -6.48 -9.02
CA VAL A 150 -0.61 -5.21 -9.74
C VAL A 150 -0.76 -4.10 -8.70
N SER A 151 0.35 -3.43 -8.39
CA SER A 151 0.38 -2.32 -7.43
C SER A 151 0.36 -0.99 -8.17
N VAL A 152 -0.52 -0.07 -7.78
CA VAL A 152 -0.54 1.32 -8.25
C VAL A 152 -0.16 2.25 -7.11
N ILE A 153 0.80 3.13 -7.37
CA ILE A 153 1.34 4.06 -6.37
C ILE A 153 0.42 5.27 -6.28
N THR A 154 -0.13 5.50 -5.09
CA THR A 154 -1.05 6.61 -4.82
C THR A 154 -0.41 7.70 -3.97
N GLN A 155 0.71 7.41 -3.31
CA GLN A 155 1.49 8.36 -2.52
C GLN A 155 2.94 7.85 -2.43
N GLU A 156 3.92 8.75 -2.54
CA GLU A 156 5.33 8.35 -2.46
C GLU A 156 5.89 8.38 -1.04
N LYS A 157 5.42 9.29 -0.17
CA LYS A 157 5.92 9.42 1.21
C LYS A 157 4.79 9.71 2.23
N PRO A 158 4.51 8.81 3.19
CA PRO A 158 4.91 7.40 3.17
C PRO A 158 4.41 6.73 1.89
N GLY A 159 5.11 5.70 1.42
CA GLY A 159 4.71 4.93 0.25
C GLY A 159 3.37 4.25 0.51
N LEU A 160 2.34 4.65 -0.23
CA LEU A 160 1.02 4.02 -0.20
C LEU A 160 0.58 3.69 -1.62
N GLY A 161 -0.24 2.66 -1.75
CA GLY A 161 -0.82 2.29 -3.02
C GLY A 161 -2.03 1.39 -2.89
N ILE A 162 -2.58 1.02 -4.04
CA ILE A 162 -3.64 0.04 -4.16
C ILE A 162 -3.06 -1.20 -4.83
N THR A 163 -3.33 -2.37 -4.28
CA THR A 163 -2.87 -3.65 -4.83
C THR A 163 -4.05 -4.44 -5.33
N VAL A 164 -3.99 -4.88 -6.57
CA VAL A 164 -4.86 -5.92 -7.10
C VAL A 164 -4.06 -7.21 -7.18
N GLN A 165 -4.46 -8.21 -6.42
CA GLN A 165 -3.91 -9.56 -6.48
C GLN A 165 -4.86 -10.45 -7.29
N ILE A 166 -4.30 -11.11 -8.30
CA ILE A 166 -4.98 -12.18 -9.04
C ILE A 166 -4.34 -13.50 -8.68
N GLY A 167 -5.13 -14.45 -8.18
CA GLY A 167 -4.75 -15.86 -8.09
C GLY A 167 -5.28 -16.62 -9.29
N TYR A 168 -4.38 -17.16 -10.12
CA TYR A 168 -4.77 -17.91 -11.31
C TYR A 168 -3.67 -18.91 -11.68
N LYS A 169 -3.95 -20.21 -11.49
CA LYS A 169 -2.96 -21.29 -11.73
C LYS A 169 -2.86 -21.68 -13.21
N ASP A 170 -3.90 -21.40 -13.97
CA ASP A 170 -4.13 -22.01 -15.27
C ASP A 170 -3.98 -21.03 -16.44
N GLY A 171 -3.40 -19.86 -16.21
CA GLY A 171 -3.24 -18.83 -17.24
C GLY A 171 -2.46 -17.60 -16.76
N ASP A 172 -2.52 -16.54 -17.56
CA ASP A 172 -1.89 -15.25 -17.25
C ASP A 172 -2.71 -14.51 -16.19
N ALA A 173 -2.16 -14.40 -14.98
CA ALA A 173 -2.77 -13.67 -13.86
C ALA A 173 -2.63 -12.15 -13.98
N CYS A 174 -1.66 -11.61 -14.73
CA CYS A 174 -1.40 -10.17 -14.74
C CYS A 174 -2.35 -9.40 -15.67
N THR A 175 -2.75 -10.00 -16.81
CA THR A 175 -3.73 -9.37 -17.70
C THR A 175 -5.07 -9.03 -17.02
N PRO A 176 -5.77 -9.98 -16.36
CA PRO A 176 -6.96 -9.62 -15.59
C PRO A 176 -6.65 -8.64 -14.44
N GLY A 177 -5.46 -8.75 -13.83
CA GLY A 177 -5.03 -7.86 -12.75
C GLY A 177 -4.93 -6.40 -13.18
N ARG A 178 -4.40 -6.13 -14.38
CA ARG A 178 -4.37 -4.78 -14.97
C ARG A 178 -5.76 -4.23 -15.22
N VAL A 179 -6.65 -5.04 -15.80
CA VAL A 179 -8.03 -4.62 -16.11
C VAL A 179 -8.79 -4.23 -14.84
N VAL A 180 -8.67 -5.03 -13.78
CA VAL A 180 -9.29 -4.72 -12.48
C VAL A 180 -8.63 -3.50 -11.85
N ALA A 181 -7.30 -3.40 -11.86
CA ALA A 181 -6.59 -2.25 -11.30
C ALA A 181 -6.96 -0.92 -11.99
N GLU A 182 -7.13 -0.93 -13.32
CA GLU A 182 -7.57 0.25 -14.07
C GLU A 182 -8.95 0.70 -13.62
N SER A 183 -9.91 -0.23 -13.55
CA SER A 183 -11.26 0.06 -13.06
C SER A 183 -11.26 0.58 -11.62
N VAL A 184 -10.48 -0.04 -10.74
CA VAL A 184 -10.35 0.39 -9.34
C VAL A 184 -9.85 1.84 -9.24
N VAL A 185 -8.80 2.19 -10.01
CA VAL A 185 -8.26 3.56 -10.02
C VAL A 185 -9.31 4.56 -10.50
N GLU A 186 -10.06 4.22 -11.56
CA GLU A 186 -11.12 5.07 -12.10
C GLU A 186 -12.25 5.27 -11.10
N GLN A 187 -12.71 4.21 -10.44
CA GLN A 187 -13.79 4.27 -9.45
C GLN A 187 -13.39 5.07 -8.21
N VAL A 188 -12.15 4.92 -7.73
CA VAL A 188 -11.63 5.72 -6.61
C VAL A 188 -11.58 7.19 -6.97
N LYS A 189 -11.08 7.53 -8.18
CA LYS A 189 -11.08 8.92 -8.69
C LYS A 189 -12.50 9.49 -8.79
N ALA A 190 -13.45 8.68 -9.26
CA ALA A 190 -14.86 9.06 -9.38
C ALA A 190 -15.60 9.10 -8.03
N ARG A 191 -14.98 8.63 -6.93
CA ARG A 191 -15.60 8.49 -5.61
C ARG A 191 -16.85 7.59 -5.61
N ALA A 192 -16.94 6.66 -6.57
CA ALA A 192 -18.12 5.84 -6.80
C ALA A 192 -18.40 4.86 -5.65
N ALA A 193 -17.34 4.29 -5.06
CA ALA A 193 -17.41 3.30 -3.98
C ALA A 193 -17.26 3.93 -2.58
N THR A 194 -17.91 5.07 -2.31
CA THR A 194 -17.79 5.74 -1.00
C THR A 194 -18.81 5.18 -0.01
N ARG A 195 -18.35 4.65 1.13
CA ARG A 195 -19.22 4.19 2.23
C ARG A 195 -19.41 5.24 3.32
N THR A 196 -20.56 5.17 3.98
CA THR A 196 -20.89 6.00 5.15
C THR A 196 -20.49 5.27 6.43
N PRO A 197 -19.68 5.87 7.32
CA PRO A 197 -19.26 5.22 8.55
C PRO A 197 -20.44 5.06 9.52
N ALA A 198 -20.54 3.91 10.16
CA ALA A 198 -21.46 3.73 11.29
C ALA A 198 -21.07 4.67 12.44
N LYS A 199 -22.04 5.05 13.26
CA LYS A 199 -21.76 5.83 14.47
C LYS A 199 -20.83 5.02 15.38
N GLY A 200 -19.76 5.65 15.86
CA GLY A 200 -18.78 4.99 16.72
C GLY A 200 -17.67 4.24 15.97
N SER A 201 -17.71 4.21 14.63
CA SER A 201 -16.75 3.46 13.81
C SER A 201 -15.34 4.05 13.85
N LEU A 202 -14.35 3.15 13.84
CA LEU A 202 -12.91 3.42 13.75
C LEU A 202 -12.46 3.71 12.32
N ILE A 203 -13.28 3.41 11.32
CA ILE A 203 -12.92 3.48 9.91
C ILE A 203 -12.33 4.84 9.50
N THR A 204 -12.80 5.95 10.07
CA THR A 204 -12.34 7.31 9.74
C THR A 204 -11.07 7.73 10.47
N ILE A 205 -10.62 6.95 11.44
CA ILE A 205 -9.58 7.36 12.39
C ILE A 205 -8.20 7.06 11.81
N ASP A 206 -7.31 8.05 11.93
CA ASP A 206 -5.89 7.87 11.66
C ASP A 206 -5.18 7.38 12.92
N PRO A 207 -4.70 6.12 12.97
CA PRO A 207 -4.02 5.59 14.15
C PRO A 207 -2.68 6.26 14.43
N CYS A 208 -2.02 6.86 13.43
CA CYS A 208 -0.76 7.56 13.65
C CYS A 208 -0.94 8.96 14.25
N ALA A 209 -2.08 9.60 13.98
CA ALA A 209 -2.39 10.94 14.48
C ALA A 209 -3.21 10.94 15.78
N LEU A 210 -3.81 9.81 16.15
CA LEU A 210 -4.70 9.71 17.31
C LEU A 210 -3.96 9.90 18.65
N PRO A 211 -2.85 9.19 18.94
CA PRO A 211 -2.17 9.31 20.22
C PRO A 211 -1.37 10.60 20.31
N ASP A 212 -1.27 11.16 21.52
CA ASP A 212 -0.42 12.31 21.80
C ASP A 212 1.04 11.86 21.80
N LYS A 213 1.94 12.78 21.46
CA LYS A 213 3.38 12.56 21.57
C LYS A 213 3.80 12.04 22.95
N ALA A 214 3.20 12.53 24.04
CA ALA A 214 3.54 12.08 25.39
C ALA A 214 3.21 10.59 25.63
N ALA A 215 2.09 10.09 25.08
CA ALA A 215 1.72 8.68 25.17
C ALA A 215 2.67 7.80 24.35
N ILE A 216 3.05 8.28 23.16
CA ILE A 216 4.04 7.62 22.29
C ILE A 216 5.40 7.57 22.98
N ASP A 217 5.91 8.70 23.48
CA ASP A 217 7.23 8.78 24.11
C ASP A 217 7.31 7.86 25.35
N ALA A 218 6.23 7.75 26.12
CA ALA A 218 6.15 6.84 27.27
C ALA A 218 6.18 5.36 26.86
N GLY A 219 5.52 4.99 25.76
CA GLY A 219 5.38 3.60 25.33
C GLY A 219 6.47 3.10 24.38
N ALA A 220 6.92 3.95 23.46
CA ALA A 220 7.87 3.64 22.40
C ALA A 220 9.27 4.25 22.63
N GLY A 221 9.42 5.14 23.62
CA GLY A 221 10.64 5.89 23.88
C GLY A 221 10.66 7.23 23.14
N ALA A 222 11.51 8.15 23.63
CA ALA A 222 11.74 9.41 22.94
C ALA A 222 12.30 9.17 21.53
N ASP A 223 11.90 10.02 20.58
CA ASP A 223 12.35 9.97 19.19
C ASP A 223 12.04 8.67 18.42
N ALA A 224 11.05 7.91 18.91
CA ALA A 224 10.55 6.72 18.20
C ALA A 224 10.15 7.07 16.75
N ARG A 225 10.63 6.24 15.81
CA ARG A 225 10.30 6.39 14.40
C ARG A 225 8.88 5.91 14.14
N VAL A 226 8.10 6.71 13.41
CA VAL A 226 6.72 6.39 13.04
C VAL A 226 6.70 5.56 11.74
N TYR A 227 5.98 4.45 11.77
CA TYR A 227 5.75 3.57 10.63
C TYR A 227 4.24 3.37 10.42
N PRO A 228 3.62 4.12 9.50
CA PRO A 228 2.26 3.84 9.07
C PRO A 228 2.23 2.52 8.28
N TYR A 229 1.34 1.62 8.70
CA TYR A 229 1.12 0.32 8.07
C TYR A 229 -0.31 0.23 7.55
N GLY A 230 -0.46 0.43 6.24
CA GLY A 230 -1.77 0.57 5.64
C GLY A 230 -2.48 1.86 6.08
N LEU A 231 -3.81 1.84 6.02
CA LEU A 231 -4.65 2.98 6.40
C LEU A 231 -5.06 2.98 7.88
N HIS A 232 -5.05 1.82 8.53
CA HIS A 232 -5.64 1.58 9.85
C HIS A 232 -4.67 0.98 10.86
N ASN A 233 -3.35 0.99 10.59
CA ASN A 233 -2.35 0.62 11.59
C ASN A 233 -1.19 1.61 11.62
N CYS A 234 -0.63 1.81 12.82
CA CYS A 234 0.58 2.58 13.05
C CYS A 234 1.51 1.86 14.01
N ALA A 235 2.81 2.00 13.81
CA ALA A 235 3.81 1.60 14.78
C ALA A 235 4.78 2.74 15.09
N TRP A 236 5.30 2.72 16.31
CA TRP A 236 6.36 3.58 16.79
C TRP A 236 7.49 2.70 17.29
N VAL A 237 8.66 2.83 16.67
CA VAL A 237 9.82 1.98 16.95
C VAL A 237 10.94 2.84 17.52
N GLY A 238 11.22 2.63 18.81
CA GLY A 238 12.40 3.16 19.49
C GLY A 238 13.58 2.20 19.40
N ASP A 239 14.60 2.44 20.23
CA ASP A 239 15.83 1.64 20.22
C ASP A 239 15.64 0.23 20.79
N ASP A 240 14.82 0.10 21.83
CA ASP A 240 14.66 -1.14 22.61
C ASP A 240 13.22 -1.66 22.65
N ARG A 241 12.28 -0.95 22.01
CA ARG A 241 10.85 -1.23 22.07
C ARG A 241 10.10 -0.79 20.82
N GLU A 242 9.00 -1.46 20.58
CA GLU A 242 8.01 -1.18 19.56
C GLU A 242 6.64 -1.06 20.22
N LEU A 243 5.87 -0.06 19.79
CA LEU A 243 4.49 0.13 20.16
C LEU A 243 3.67 0.19 18.87
N SER A 244 2.54 -0.50 18.81
CA SER A 244 1.64 -0.38 17.67
C SER A 244 0.18 -0.22 18.10
N LEU A 245 -0.56 0.45 17.22
CA LEU A 245 -2.00 0.69 17.32
C LEU A 245 -2.63 0.29 15.98
N GLY A 246 -3.59 -0.62 16.02
CA GLY A 246 -4.36 -1.07 14.87
C GLY A 246 -5.85 -0.97 15.11
N PHE A 247 -6.60 -0.68 14.06
CA PHE A 247 -8.05 -0.81 14.02
C PHE A 247 -8.43 -1.87 13.01
N ARG A 248 -9.30 -2.79 13.41
CA ARG A 248 -9.69 -3.92 12.56
C ARG A 248 -11.18 -4.15 12.61
N GLU A 249 -11.72 -4.51 11.45
CA GLU A 249 -13.05 -5.08 11.29
C GLU A 249 -12.89 -6.61 11.23
N THR A 250 -13.58 -7.34 12.10
CA THR A 250 -13.47 -8.80 12.21
C THR A 250 -14.66 -9.41 12.95
N PHE A 251 -14.75 -10.73 12.93
CA PHE A 251 -15.64 -11.51 13.79
C PHE A 251 -15.31 -11.35 15.29
N ILE A 252 -16.32 -11.05 16.09
CA ILE A 252 -16.25 -10.86 17.52
C ILE A 252 -16.97 -12.01 18.24
N PRO A 253 -16.23 -12.92 18.91
CA PRO A 253 -16.85 -14.02 19.65
C PRO A 253 -17.86 -13.54 20.69
N GLU A 254 -18.98 -14.25 20.83
CA GLU A 254 -20.07 -13.90 21.76
C GLU A 254 -19.59 -13.82 23.21
N ASP A 255 -18.73 -14.77 23.60
CA ASP A 255 -18.08 -14.86 24.92
C ASP A 255 -16.88 -13.93 25.09
N ARG A 256 -16.47 -13.23 24.02
CA ARG A 256 -15.28 -12.38 23.95
C ARG A 256 -13.98 -13.13 24.24
N GLU A 257 -13.94 -14.45 24.03
CA GLU A 257 -12.72 -15.24 24.12
C GLU A 257 -11.94 -15.17 22.80
N PHE A 258 -11.00 -14.24 22.71
CA PHE A 258 -10.17 -14.07 21.52
C PHE A 258 -8.85 -14.85 21.57
N ASP A 259 -8.40 -15.24 22.77
CA ASP A 259 -7.23 -16.09 23.01
C ASP A 259 -7.42 -16.86 24.32
N ALA A 260 -7.06 -18.14 24.35
CA ALA A 260 -7.22 -19.00 25.52
C ALA A 260 -6.41 -18.53 26.75
N ASN A 261 -5.37 -17.72 26.55
CA ASN A 261 -4.53 -17.17 27.61
C ASN A 261 -4.81 -15.69 27.90
N GLN A 262 -5.92 -15.15 27.38
CA GLN A 262 -6.26 -13.76 27.62
C GLN A 262 -6.63 -13.51 29.08
N THR A 263 -6.32 -12.31 29.55
CA THR A 263 -6.72 -11.82 30.86
C THR A 263 -7.49 -10.52 30.70
N GLU A 264 -8.53 -10.31 31.51
CA GLU A 264 -9.29 -9.07 31.46
C GLU A 264 -8.50 -7.93 32.14
N VAL A 265 -8.55 -6.75 31.53
CA VAL A 265 -7.97 -5.52 32.07
C VAL A 265 -8.96 -4.37 31.97
N ASP A 266 -9.01 -3.52 32.99
CA ASP A 266 -9.80 -2.29 32.96
C ASP A 266 -9.03 -1.18 32.23
N LEU A 267 -9.61 -0.69 31.15
CA LEU A 267 -9.07 0.41 30.34
C LEU A 267 -9.65 1.78 30.74
N GLY A 268 -10.48 1.82 31.77
CA GLY A 268 -11.17 3.02 32.23
C GLY A 268 -12.39 3.35 31.38
N GLY A 269 -13.22 4.28 31.87
CA GLY A 269 -14.42 4.72 31.15
C GLY A 269 -15.48 3.62 30.94
N GLY A 270 -15.39 2.51 31.70
CA GLY A 270 -16.26 1.34 31.53
C GLY A 270 -15.83 0.40 30.41
N VAL A 271 -14.67 0.63 29.77
CA VAL A 271 -14.17 -0.21 28.69
C VAL A 271 -13.31 -1.33 29.26
N LYS A 272 -13.71 -2.57 28.96
CA LYS A 272 -12.96 -3.78 29.27
C LYS A 272 -12.07 -4.15 28.10
N GLY A 273 -10.79 -4.38 28.37
CA GLY A 273 -9.82 -4.93 27.42
C GLY A 273 -9.44 -6.37 27.74
N TYR A 274 -8.84 -7.02 26.76
CA TYR A 274 -8.35 -8.40 26.82
C TYR A 274 -6.86 -8.40 26.48
N GLN A 275 -6.05 -8.80 27.45
CA GLN A 275 -4.60 -8.77 27.38
C GLN A 275 -4.03 -10.17 27.17
N VAL A 276 -3.12 -10.32 26.20
CA VAL A 276 -2.39 -11.57 25.92
C VAL A 276 -0.89 -11.29 25.95
N GLN A 277 -0.14 -12.09 26.72
CA GLN A 277 1.32 -12.00 26.77
C GLN A 277 1.96 -13.11 25.95
N SER A 278 2.99 -12.76 25.17
CA SER A 278 3.82 -13.70 24.41
C SER A 278 5.27 -13.63 24.87
N SER A 279 5.88 -14.80 25.14
CA SER A 279 7.26 -14.95 25.65
C SER A 279 8.24 -15.52 24.61
N THR A 280 7.93 -15.36 23.32
CA THR A 280 8.74 -15.84 22.18
C THR A 280 10.08 -15.10 22.05
N ALA A 281 10.83 -15.32 20.96
CA ALA A 281 12.10 -14.64 20.69
C ALA A 281 11.99 -13.10 20.69
N PHE A 282 10.80 -12.57 20.40
CA PHE A 282 10.47 -11.15 20.49
C PHE A 282 9.25 -11.00 21.42
N PRO A 283 9.46 -10.98 22.75
CA PRO A 283 8.34 -10.94 23.68
C PRO A 283 7.48 -9.71 23.46
N ALA A 284 6.17 -9.90 23.59
CA ALA A 284 5.17 -8.88 23.35
C ALA A 284 4.01 -9.01 24.33
N CYS A 285 3.25 -7.94 24.47
CA CYS A 285 1.94 -7.96 25.08
C CYS A 285 0.96 -7.23 24.16
N GLU A 286 -0.16 -7.87 23.88
CA GLU A 286 -1.27 -7.32 23.11
C GLU A 286 -2.43 -7.04 24.04
N VAL A 287 -3.10 -5.90 23.83
CA VAL A 287 -4.33 -5.51 24.50
C VAL A 287 -5.33 -5.16 23.41
N LYS A 288 -6.47 -5.83 23.41
CA LYS A 288 -7.57 -5.54 22.49
C LYS A 288 -8.86 -5.25 23.22
N TRP A 289 -9.70 -4.42 22.62
CA TRP A 289 -11.06 -4.21 23.09
C TRP A 289 -11.99 -3.99 21.92
N VAL A 290 -13.26 -4.31 22.15
CA VAL A 290 -14.31 -4.17 21.15
C VAL A 290 -14.80 -2.72 21.19
N GLN A 291 -14.82 -2.10 20.03
CA GLN A 291 -15.34 -0.75 19.83
C GLN A 291 -16.79 -0.79 19.34
N LEU A 292 -17.07 -1.64 18.36
CA LEU A 292 -18.41 -1.84 17.80
C LEU A 292 -18.72 -3.33 17.65
N VAL A 293 -20.01 -3.63 17.78
CA VAL A 293 -20.59 -4.93 17.46
C VAL A 293 -21.67 -4.65 16.41
N GLY A 294 -21.49 -5.23 15.23
CA GLY A 294 -22.46 -5.25 14.15
C GLY A 294 -23.30 -6.52 14.18
N ASP A 295 -23.97 -6.77 13.05
CA ASP A 295 -24.78 -7.97 12.85
C ASP A 295 -23.88 -9.21 12.63
N ASP A 296 -24.43 -10.41 12.85
CA ASP A 296 -23.75 -11.70 12.64
C ASP A 296 -22.36 -11.82 13.30
N ASN A 297 -22.18 -11.15 14.43
CA ASN A 297 -20.92 -11.04 15.19
C ASN A 297 -19.79 -10.34 14.43
N ASP A 298 -20.02 -9.67 13.31
CA ASP A 298 -19.02 -8.75 12.77
C ASP A 298 -18.88 -7.55 13.70
N GLY A 299 -17.70 -6.95 13.74
CA GLY A 299 -17.48 -5.80 14.60
C GLY A 299 -16.13 -5.17 14.40
N GLU A 300 -15.88 -4.14 15.18
CA GLU A 300 -14.64 -3.39 15.13
C GLU A 300 -13.91 -3.49 16.47
N LEU A 301 -12.60 -3.67 16.38
CA LEU A 301 -11.71 -3.75 17.52
C LEU A 301 -10.57 -2.77 17.40
N VAL A 302 -10.06 -2.39 18.57
CA VAL A 302 -8.77 -1.73 18.68
C VAL A 302 -7.76 -2.75 19.21
N GLU A 303 -6.58 -2.78 18.59
CA GLU A 303 -5.45 -3.62 18.99
C GLU A 303 -4.28 -2.70 19.35
N VAL A 304 -3.76 -2.84 20.56
CA VAL A 304 -2.53 -2.21 21.02
C VAL A 304 -1.51 -3.29 21.31
N LYS A 305 -0.30 -3.16 20.79
CA LYS A 305 0.79 -4.09 21.09
C LYS A 305 2.03 -3.35 21.54
N SER A 306 2.65 -3.84 22.61
CA SER A 306 3.98 -3.42 23.03
C SER A 306 4.93 -4.61 22.96
N ALA A 307 6.05 -4.44 22.27
CA ALA A 307 7.01 -5.51 22.01
C ALA A 307 8.44 -4.99 22.05
N GLY A 308 9.40 -5.91 22.15
CA GLY A 308 10.82 -5.56 22.11
C GLY A 308 11.72 -6.77 22.35
N PRO A 309 13.03 -6.68 22.03
CA PRO A 309 13.98 -7.75 22.26
C PRO A 309 13.96 -8.27 23.71
N LYS A 310 14.30 -9.55 23.92
CA LYS A 310 14.40 -10.15 25.27
C LYS A 310 15.35 -9.39 26.20
N THR A 311 16.38 -8.77 25.64
CA THR A 311 17.36 -7.95 26.38
C THR A 311 16.77 -6.66 26.92
N SER A 312 15.67 -6.17 26.33
CA SER A 312 14.98 -4.96 26.76
C SER A 312 14.18 -5.24 28.04
N GLN A 313 14.58 -4.57 29.13
CA GLN A 313 13.97 -4.69 30.44
C GLN A 313 12.88 -3.65 30.62
N PHE A 314 11.66 -3.99 30.22
CA PHE A 314 10.47 -3.20 30.51
C PHE A 314 9.23 -4.12 30.57
N ASP A 315 8.20 -3.65 31.27
CA ASP A 315 6.91 -4.34 31.37
C ASP A 315 6.06 -4.02 30.14
N ARG A 316 6.02 -4.96 29.20
CA ARG A 316 5.27 -4.84 27.94
C ARG A 316 3.77 -4.73 28.17
N CYS A 317 3.24 -5.44 29.17
CA CYS A 317 1.81 -5.43 29.44
C CYS A 317 1.40 -4.13 30.12
N ALA A 318 2.15 -3.68 31.13
CA ALA A 318 1.91 -2.36 31.72
C ALA A 318 2.01 -1.24 30.68
N THR A 319 2.97 -1.31 29.75
CA THR A 319 3.10 -0.35 28.63
C THR A 319 1.86 -0.40 27.72
N ALA A 320 1.47 -1.58 27.23
CA ALA A 320 0.33 -1.73 26.33
C ALA A 320 -0.99 -1.28 26.99
N VAL A 321 -1.25 -1.65 28.24
CA VAL A 321 -2.45 -1.24 28.98
C VAL A 321 -2.45 0.26 29.24
N THR A 322 -1.32 0.84 29.62
CA THR A 322 -1.23 2.29 29.86
C THR A 322 -1.51 3.07 28.58
N PHE A 323 -0.97 2.64 27.45
CA PHE A 323 -1.23 3.26 26.16
C PHE A 323 -2.70 3.04 25.71
N ALA A 324 -3.25 1.84 25.89
CA ALA A 324 -4.65 1.57 25.58
C ALA A 324 -5.61 2.51 26.36
N ARG A 325 -5.33 2.77 27.64
CA ARG A 325 -6.08 3.72 28.47
C ARG A 325 -6.08 5.15 27.92
N THR A 326 -4.98 5.60 27.30
CA THR A 326 -4.95 6.94 26.68
C THR A 326 -5.74 6.98 25.38
N VAL A 327 -5.70 5.89 24.60
CA VAL A 327 -6.40 5.76 23.31
C VAL A 327 -7.92 5.66 23.50
N VAL A 328 -8.40 4.91 24.49
CA VAL A 328 -9.84 4.73 24.77
C VAL A 328 -10.56 6.07 24.96
N GLY A 329 -9.90 7.06 25.57
CA GLY A 329 -10.47 8.39 25.76
C GLY A 329 -10.60 9.23 24.49
N LYS A 330 -10.02 8.79 23.37
CA LYS A 330 -9.88 9.56 22.12
C LYS A 330 -10.63 8.98 20.94
N ILE A 331 -11.00 7.71 21.00
CA ILE A 331 -11.82 7.08 19.96
C ILE A 331 -13.29 7.50 20.12
N PRO A 332 -14.09 7.45 19.03
CA PRO A 332 -15.52 7.70 19.10
C PRO A 332 -16.19 6.82 20.15
N LYS A 333 -17.29 7.29 20.77
CA LYS A 333 -18.11 6.42 21.60
C LYS A 333 -19.12 5.69 20.73
N SER A 334 -19.27 4.39 20.94
CA SER A 334 -20.36 3.58 20.40
C SER A 334 -21.71 3.94 21.03
#